data_AF-A0A8X8D0V9-F1
#
_entry.id   AF-A0A8X8D0V9-F1
#
_cell.length_a   1.000
_cell.length_b   1.000
_cell.length_c   1.000
_cell.angle_alpha   90.00
_cell.angle_beta   90.00
_cell.angle_gamma   90.00
#
_symmetry.space_group_name_H-M   'P 1'
#
loop_
_entity.id
_entity.type
_entity.pdbx_description
1 polymer ?
#
loop_
_entity_poly.entity_id
_entity_poly.type
_entity_poly.pdbx_seq_one_letter_code
_entity_poly.pdbx_strand_id
1 'polypeptide(L)'
;METEQVAEDDCHVNNGAKKILLAKYEMGRLLGQGTFAKVYRGKNLVTNENVAIKVLHKDQVKRTGLMEQIKREISIMNLVKHPNIVELKEVMATKSKVFFVMEFVKGGELFAKIKKGGLEEDLARKYFQQLICAVDYCHSRGVSHRDLKPENLLLDDKEDLKVSDFGFSALPEQKWNDGLLHTRCGTPAYVAPEVLRKKGYDGAKADTWSCGVILFVLLSGHLPFRNENAMKMYVKILKAEYEFPPWISRDAKRLISNLLVVDPEKRITIPEIKANSWFQKGLAQSTVSPNDLEDTENGVRSEDQEEFPGKTGSKHSPPFYNAFELISSMSSGFDLSSLFETKRRRGSMFTSKCPASMIISTLKSVAKKLNFRVAVSDTEFKVKLLGKEEGRKGKLAVTAEVFELATELAVVELSKCSGDTFEYTKFCEEDVRPALKDIVWSWQGDNIDAHEGQVGTSN
;
A
#
# COMPACT_ATOMS: atom_id res chain seq x y z
N MET A 1 -17.02 12.24 -10.73
CA MET A 1 -18.07 12.69 -9.79
C MET A 1 -18.97 11.51 -9.50
N GLU A 2 -18.63 10.71 -8.49
CA GLU A 2 -19.55 9.73 -7.90
C GLU A 2 -19.46 9.91 -6.37
N THR A 3 -20.43 10.70 -5.90
CA THR A 3 -21.00 10.85 -4.56
C THR A 3 -20.12 10.67 -3.33
N GLU A 4 -19.44 11.73 -2.91
CA GLU A 4 -19.31 12.05 -1.49
C GLU A 4 -20.71 12.41 -0.96
N GLN A 5 -21.40 11.49 -0.30
CA GLN A 5 -22.63 11.80 0.43
C GLN A 5 -22.28 12.55 1.72
N VAL A 6 -22.35 13.87 1.67
CA VAL A 6 -22.36 14.74 2.85
C VAL A 6 -23.80 14.77 3.37
N ALA A 7 -24.11 13.94 4.37
CA ALA A 7 -25.39 13.97 5.07
C ALA A 7 -25.30 14.85 6.33
N GLU A 8 -26.37 15.62 6.56
CA GLU A 8 -26.53 16.52 7.71
C GLU A 8 -26.70 15.72 9.02
N ASP A 9 -26.25 16.36 10.12
CA ASP A 9 -26.23 15.79 11.47
C ASP A 9 -27.66 15.51 11.96
N ASP A 10 -28.00 14.24 12.20
CA ASP A 10 -29.07 13.86 13.12
C ASP A 10 -28.62 12.70 14.00
N CYS A 11 -27.89 13.02 15.08
CA CYS A 11 -27.68 12.12 16.19
C CYS A 11 -28.68 12.41 17.32
N HIS A 12 -29.96 12.07 17.11
CA HIS A 12 -30.94 12.09 18.19
C HIS A 12 -30.67 10.97 19.20
N VAL A 13 -30.40 11.37 20.45
CA VAL A 13 -30.22 10.47 21.59
C VAL A 13 -31.57 10.30 22.28
N ASN A 14 -32.18 9.11 22.16
CA ASN A 14 -33.26 8.67 23.04
C ASN A 14 -32.81 7.44 23.84
N ASN A 15 -32.95 7.52 25.15
CA ASN A 15 -32.46 6.56 26.13
C ASN A 15 -33.19 5.21 25.93
N GLY A 16 -32.52 4.22 25.33
CA GLY A 16 -33.07 2.89 24.99
C GLY A 16 -33.13 2.57 23.49
N ALA A 17 -32.91 3.56 22.61
CA ALA A 17 -32.89 3.33 21.16
C ALA A 17 -31.52 2.83 20.69
N LYS A 18 -31.52 1.77 19.87
CA LYS A 18 -30.34 1.29 19.14
C LYS A 18 -29.74 2.44 18.34
N LYS A 19 -28.46 2.74 18.54
CA LYS A 19 -27.79 3.85 17.86
C LYS A 19 -27.51 3.45 16.41
N ILE A 20 -28.30 3.98 15.49
CA ILE A 20 -28.11 3.75 14.05
C ILE A 20 -27.16 4.79 13.50
N LEU A 21 -26.08 4.32 12.87
CA LEU A 21 -25.09 5.14 12.20
C LEU A 21 -25.46 5.25 10.71
N LEU A 22 -25.76 6.47 10.27
CA LEU A 22 -26.07 6.83 8.88
C LEU A 22 -27.10 5.88 8.22
N ALA A 23 -28.14 5.49 8.96
CA ALA A 23 -29.19 4.56 8.53
C ALA A 23 -28.72 3.17 8.03
N LYS A 24 -27.42 2.83 8.16
CA LYS A 24 -26.82 1.65 7.53
C LYS A 24 -26.28 0.63 8.53
N TYR A 25 -25.79 1.11 9.68
CA TYR A 25 -25.19 0.26 10.70
C TYR A 25 -25.82 0.47 12.07
N GLU A 26 -26.20 -0.61 12.74
CA GLU A 26 -26.53 -0.60 14.16
C GLU A 26 -25.24 -0.64 14.98
N MET A 27 -24.97 0.40 15.78
CA MET A 27 -23.84 0.45 16.71
C MET A 27 -24.18 -0.33 17.99
N GLY A 28 -23.30 -1.26 18.35
CA GLY A 28 -23.38 -2.07 19.56
C GLY A 28 -22.35 -1.67 20.61
N ARG A 29 -21.92 -2.67 21.41
CA ARG A 29 -20.98 -2.48 22.52
C ARG A 29 -19.60 -2.00 22.07
N LEU A 30 -18.90 -1.30 22.96
CA LEU A 30 -17.48 -0.97 22.79
C LEU A 30 -16.65 -2.26 22.78
N LEU A 31 -15.74 -2.38 21.81
CA LEU A 31 -14.77 -3.47 21.68
C LEU A 31 -13.40 -3.05 22.19
N GLY A 32 -13.01 -1.80 21.95
CA GLY A 32 -11.72 -1.27 22.36
C GLY A 32 -11.69 0.27 22.35
N GLN A 33 -10.79 0.85 23.13
CA GLN A 33 -10.59 2.29 23.19
C GLN A 33 -9.09 2.60 23.20
N GLY A 34 -8.64 3.30 22.15
CA GLY A 34 -7.32 3.90 22.10
C GLY A 34 -7.36 5.40 22.41
N THR A 35 -6.21 6.06 22.32
CA THR A 35 -6.05 7.50 22.60
C THR A 35 -6.85 8.38 21.64
N PHE A 36 -6.96 7.99 20.37
CA PHE A 36 -7.57 8.80 19.29
C PHE A 36 -8.81 8.15 18.66
N ALA A 37 -9.11 6.90 19.04
CA ALA A 37 -10.17 6.12 18.40
C ALA A 37 -10.91 5.23 19.40
N LYS A 38 -12.21 5.04 19.16
CA LYS A 38 -13.03 4.04 19.83
C LYS A 38 -13.53 3.04 18.81
N VAL A 39 -13.42 1.76 19.11
CA VAL A 39 -13.88 0.67 18.25
C VAL A 39 -15.13 0.06 18.87
N TYR A 40 -16.21 0.02 18.10
CA TYR A 40 -17.49 -0.55 18.51
C TYR A 40 -17.80 -1.77 17.66
N ARG A 41 -18.53 -2.73 18.24
CA ARG A 41 -19.22 -3.73 17.43
C ARG A 41 -20.32 -3.03 16.67
N GLY A 42 -20.48 -3.37 15.40
CA GLY A 42 -21.59 -2.91 14.58
C GLY A 42 -22.28 -4.07 13.88
N LYS A 43 -23.42 -3.77 13.29
CA LYS A 43 -24.17 -4.71 12.46
C LYS A 43 -24.72 -3.99 11.24
N ASN A 44 -24.39 -4.46 10.04
CA ASN A 44 -24.97 -3.93 8.82
C ASN A 44 -26.47 -4.27 8.79
N LEU A 45 -27.33 -3.26 8.59
CA LEU A 45 -28.78 -3.43 8.65
C LEU A 45 -29.35 -4.13 7.41
N VAL A 46 -28.65 -4.09 6.27
CA VAL A 46 -29.06 -4.74 5.02
C VAL A 46 -28.60 -6.18 4.98
N THR A 47 -27.30 -6.42 5.21
CA THR A 47 -26.71 -7.76 5.09
C THR A 47 -26.77 -8.57 6.39
N ASN A 48 -27.19 -7.94 7.50
CA ASN A 48 -27.21 -8.54 8.84
C ASN A 48 -25.80 -8.94 9.37
N GLU A 49 -24.74 -8.55 8.66
CA GLU A 49 -23.36 -8.92 8.95
C GLU A 49 -22.78 -8.15 10.14
N ASN A 50 -22.00 -8.82 10.99
CA ASN A 50 -21.26 -8.17 12.07
C ASN A 50 -20.03 -7.43 11.52
N VAL A 51 -19.79 -6.22 12.01
CA VAL A 51 -18.66 -5.38 11.63
C VAL A 51 -17.98 -4.77 12.86
N ALA A 52 -16.74 -4.33 12.72
CA ALA A 52 -16.06 -3.47 13.69
C ALA A 52 -16.08 -2.03 13.16
N ILE A 53 -16.54 -1.08 13.98
CA ILE A 53 -16.67 0.33 13.59
C ILE A 53 -15.72 1.16 14.44
N LYS A 54 -14.60 1.58 13.83
CA LYS A 54 -13.61 2.46 14.46
C LYS A 54 -13.97 3.92 14.20
N VAL A 55 -14.09 4.70 15.26
CA VAL A 55 -14.55 6.09 15.25
C VAL A 55 -13.41 7.02 15.60
N LEU A 56 -13.09 7.94 14.69
CA LEU A 56 -12.06 8.97 14.84
C LEU A 56 -12.69 10.37 14.85
N HIS A 57 -12.17 11.26 15.70
CA HIS A 57 -12.61 12.66 15.75
C HIS A 57 -11.77 13.55 14.80
N LYS A 58 -12.43 14.25 13.86
CA LYS A 58 -11.77 15.09 12.85
C LYS A 58 -10.96 16.24 13.46
N ASP A 59 -11.37 16.76 14.61
CA ASP A 59 -10.65 17.87 15.28
C ASP A 59 -9.26 17.45 15.77
N GLN A 60 -9.07 16.17 16.10
CA GLN A 60 -7.76 15.64 16.49
C GLN A 60 -6.85 15.45 15.27
N VAL A 61 -7.43 15.17 14.11
CA VAL A 61 -6.73 14.98 12.83
C VAL A 61 -6.30 16.31 12.19
N LYS A 62 -7.16 17.33 12.25
CA LYS A 62 -6.86 18.65 11.66
C LYS A 62 -5.69 19.36 12.34
N ARG A 63 -5.53 19.20 13.66
CA ARG A 63 -4.44 19.84 14.42
C ARG A 63 -3.04 19.33 14.07
N THR A 64 -2.93 18.15 13.46
CA THR A 64 -1.64 17.53 13.16
C THR A 64 -1.19 17.70 11.70
N GLY A 65 -2.03 18.27 10.83
CA GLY A 65 -1.70 18.51 9.42
C GLY A 65 -1.66 17.25 8.55
N LEU A 66 -2.15 16.12 9.05
CA LEU A 66 -1.96 14.79 8.43
C LEU A 66 -3.17 14.27 7.68
N MET A 67 -4.17 15.12 7.46
CA MET A 67 -5.40 14.73 6.77
C MET A 67 -5.11 14.12 5.39
N GLU A 68 -4.14 14.67 4.64
CA GLU A 68 -3.78 14.16 3.31
C GLU A 68 -3.04 12.82 3.37
N GLN A 69 -2.19 12.60 4.38
CA GLN A 69 -1.53 11.31 4.59
C GLN A 69 -2.55 10.23 4.99
N ILE A 70 -3.50 10.59 5.86
CA ILE A 70 -4.58 9.68 6.27
C ILE A 70 -5.47 9.36 5.08
N LYS A 71 -5.89 10.34 4.26
CA LYS A 71 -6.64 10.06 3.03
C LYS A 71 -5.90 9.11 2.10
N ARG A 72 -4.59 9.31 1.92
CA ARG A 72 -3.74 8.42 1.12
C ARG A 72 -3.71 7.00 1.69
N GLU A 73 -3.43 6.85 2.98
CA GLU A 73 -3.38 5.53 3.63
C GLU A 73 -4.76 4.84 3.57
N ILE A 74 -5.86 5.57 3.77
CA ILE A 74 -7.23 5.06 3.60
C ILE A 74 -7.48 4.56 2.17
N SER A 75 -7.11 5.35 1.16
CA SER A 75 -7.29 4.97 -0.24
C SER A 75 -6.52 3.70 -0.58
N ILE A 76 -5.31 3.53 -0.04
CA ILE A 76 -4.53 2.30 -0.24
C ILE A 76 -5.16 1.14 0.56
N MET A 77 -5.63 1.38 1.79
CA MET A 77 -6.28 0.38 2.62
C MET A 77 -7.57 -0.17 2.00
N ASN A 78 -8.34 0.64 1.25
CA ASN A 78 -9.49 0.17 0.47
C ASN A 78 -9.09 -0.84 -0.64
N LEU A 79 -7.83 -0.83 -1.07
CA LEU A 79 -7.29 -1.75 -2.09
C LEU A 79 -6.54 -2.94 -1.47
N VAL A 80 -6.33 -2.94 -0.14
CA VAL A 80 -5.67 -4.02 0.57
C VAL A 80 -6.67 -5.15 0.83
N LYS A 81 -6.60 -6.19 0.01
CA LYS A 81 -7.33 -7.45 0.21
C LYS A 81 -6.36 -8.59 0.41
N HIS A 82 -6.23 -9.06 1.64
CA HIS A 82 -5.33 -10.15 2.00
C HIS A 82 -5.98 -11.01 3.09
N PRO A 83 -5.88 -12.35 3.04
CA PRO A 83 -6.54 -13.23 4.02
C PRO A 83 -6.13 -12.93 5.47
N ASN A 84 -4.88 -12.52 5.70
CA ASN A 84 -4.36 -12.21 7.03
C ASN A 84 -4.38 -10.71 7.41
N ILE A 85 -5.14 -9.88 6.70
CA ILE A 85 -5.35 -8.47 7.04
C ILE A 85 -6.85 -8.25 7.26
N VAL A 86 -7.21 -7.46 8.26
CA VAL A 86 -8.60 -7.06 8.50
C VAL A 86 -9.08 -6.19 7.34
N GLU A 87 -10.13 -6.63 6.66
CA GLU A 87 -10.67 -5.90 5.51
C GLU A 87 -11.35 -4.60 5.95
N LEU A 88 -10.98 -3.49 5.30
CA LEU A 88 -11.74 -2.24 5.33
C LEU A 88 -12.89 -2.33 4.33
N LYS A 89 -14.12 -2.31 4.83
CA LYS A 89 -15.33 -2.47 4.00
C LYS A 89 -15.85 -1.15 3.49
N GLU A 90 -15.86 -0.15 4.36
CA GLU A 90 -16.44 1.16 4.06
C GLU A 90 -15.83 2.23 4.96
N VAL A 91 -15.72 3.44 4.42
CA VAL A 91 -15.38 4.63 5.19
C VAL A 91 -16.53 5.60 5.08
N MET A 92 -17.00 6.09 6.24
CA MET A 92 -18.05 7.10 6.31
C MET A 92 -17.54 8.29 7.10
N ALA A 93 -18.12 9.46 6.87
CA ALA A 93 -17.71 10.66 7.57
C ALA A 93 -18.90 11.57 7.86
N THR A 94 -18.84 12.26 9.00
CA THR A 94 -19.72 13.39 9.34
C THR A 94 -18.89 14.66 9.47
N LYS A 95 -19.49 15.81 9.80
CA LYS A 95 -18.75 17.06 10.01
C LYS A 95 -17.64 16.92 11.06
N SER A 96 -17.86 16.11 12.09
CA SER A 96 -16.95 15.97 13.25
C SER A 96 -16.20 14.63 13.33
N LYS A 97 -16.62 13.58 12.62
CA LYS A 97 -16.08 12.23 12.79
C LYS A 97 -15.81 11.51 11.47
N VAL A 98 -14.90 10.55 11.52
CA VAL A 98 -14.67 9.54 10.47
C VAL A 98 -14.92 8.17 11.08
N PHE A 99 -15.58 7.30 10.33
CA PHE A 99 -15.98 5.96 10.73
C PHE A 99 -15.38 4.96 9.74
N PHE A 100 -14.59 4.02 10.26
CA PHE A 100 -14.03 2.92 9.49
C PHE A 100 -14.82 1.67 9.82
N VAL A 101 -15.54 1.16 8.84
CA VAL A 101 -16.29 -0.09 8.94
C VAL A 101 -15.39 -1.21 8.44
N MET A 102 -15.05 -2.13 9.33
CA MET A 102 -14.08 -3.18 9.11
C MET A 102 -14.69 -4.56 9.35
N GLU A 103 -14.04 -5.60 8.82
CA GLU A 103 -14.30 -6.99 9.18
C GLU A 103 -14.28 -7.17 10.71
N PHE A 104 -15.30 -7.86 11.25
CA PHE A 104 -15.33 -8.23 12.66
C PHE A 104 -14.68 -9.59 12.88
N VAL A 105 -13.49 -9.58 13.48
CA VAL A 105 -12.72 -10.79 13.80
C VAL A 105 -13.17 -11.37 15.14
N LYS A 106 -13.63 -12.63 15.16
CA LYS A 106 -14.33 -13.23 16.32
C LYS A 106 -13.42 -13.87 17.36
N GLY A 107 -12.24 -14.36 16.98
CA GLY A 107 -11.38 -15.19 17.84
C GLY A 107 -10.52 -14.42 18.83
N GLY A 108 -10.62 -13.08 18.85
CA GLY A 108 -9.93 -12.22 19.81
C GLY A 108 -8.44 -12.06 19.52
N GLU A 109 -7.69 -11.57 20.51
CA GLU A 109 -6.26 -11.30 20.40
C GLU A 109 -5.43 -12.59 20.45
N LEU A 110 -4.45 -12.73 19.55
CA LEU A 110 -3.50 -13.84 19.53
C LEU A 110 -2.78 -14.00 20.88
N PHE A 111 -2.41 -12.88 21.51
CA PHE A 111 -1.62 -12.89 22.74
C PHE A 111 -2.37 -13.45 23.95
N ALA A 112 -3.71 -13.43 23.93
CA ALA A 112 -4.51 -14.10 24.95
C ALA A 112 -4.32 -15.63 24.96
N LYS A 113 -3.81 -16.21 23.86
CA LYS A 113 -3.49 -17.65 23.77
C LYS A 113 -2.08 -18.00 24.23
N ILE A 114 -1.19 -17.02 24.41
CA ILE A 114 0.19 -17.26 24.80
C ILE A 114 0.25 -17.60 26.29
N LYS A 115 0.75 -18.80 26.60
CA LYS A 115 0.95 -19.26 27.99
C LYS A 115 2.35 -18.90 28.48
N LYS A 116 2.59 -19.10 29.78
CA LYS A 116 3.94 -19.05 30.36
C LYS A 116 4.82 -20.09 29.66
N GLY A 117 5.86 -19.62 28.95
CA GLY A 117 6.73 -20.47 28.13
C GLY A 117 6.56 -20.30 26.62
N GLY A 118 5.57 -19.53 26.16
CA GLY A 118 5.30 -19.30 24.74
C GLY A 118 4.33 -20.30 24.13
N LEU A 119 4.24 -20.27 22.80
CA LEU A 119 3.55 -21.23 21.96
C LEU A 119 4.53 -22.32 21.50
N GLU A 120 3.99 -23.46 21.08
CA GLU A 120 4.77 -24.45 20.36
C GLU A 120 5.35 -23.84 19.09
N GLU A 121 6.58 -24.23 18.75
CA GLU A 121 7.35 -23.58 17.69
C GLU A 121 6.68 -23.68 16.32
N ASP A 122 6.00 -24.79 16.04
CA ASP A 122 5.28 -24.99 14.77
C ASP A 122 4.05 -24.06 14.67
N LEU A 123 3.33 -23.84 15.77
CA LEU A 123 2.22 -22.90 15.81
C LEU A 123 2.70 -21.44 15.75
N ALA A 124 3.75 -21.10 16.49
CA ALA A 124 4.40 -19.79 16.42
C ALA A 124 4.88 -19.48 15.00
N ARG A 125 5.43 -20.49 14.31
CA ARG A 125 5.86 -20.38 12.91
C ARG A 125 4.68 -20.13 11.98
N LYS A 126 3.57 -20.87 12.11
CA LYS A 126 2.35 -20.64 11.30
C LYS A 126 1.91 -19.17 11.42
N TYR A 127 1.80 -18.64 12.63
CA TYR A 127 1.41 -17.24 12.84
C TYR A 127 2.45 -16.25 12.31
N PHE A 128 3.73 -16.54 12.49
CA PHE A 128 4.80 -15.68 11.97
C PHE A 128 4.82 -15.66 10.43
N GLN A 129 4.57 -16.80 9.77
CA GLN A 129 4.44 -16.88 8.32
C GLN A 129 3.29 -16.00 7.82
N GLN A 130 2.12 -16.12 8.44
CA GLN A 130 0.95 -15.29 8.11
C GLN A 130 1.21 -13.79 8.33
N LEU A 131 1.93 -13.44 9.42
CA LEU A 131 2.32 -12.06 9.72
C LEU A 131 3.24 -11.50 8.63
N ILE A 132 4.30 -12.23 8.28
CA ILE A 132 5.26 -11.80 7.26
C ILE A 132 4.59 -11.69 5.88
N CYS A 133 3.69 -12.60 5.53
CA CYS A 133 2.91 -12.50 4.29
C CYS A 133 2.03 -11.24 4.25
N ALA A 134 1.33 -10.91 5.36
CA ALA A 134 0.54 -9.69 5.46
C ALA A 134 1.42 -8.42 5.36
N VAL A 135 2.54 -8.40 6.08
CA VAL A 135 3.49 -7.27 6.07
C VAL A 135 4.09 -7.06 4.69
N ASP A 136 4.54 -8.12 4.02
CA ASP A 136 5.06 -8.08 2.64
C ASP A 136 4.02 -7.53 1.64
N TYR A 137 2.78 -7.98 1.77
CA TYR A 137 1.67 -7.54 0.93
C TYR A 137 1.42 -6.03 1.06
N CYS A 138 1.53 -5.48 2.27
CA CYS A 138 1.39 -4.04 2.51
C CYS A 138 2.62 -3.25 2.07
N HIS A 139 3.82 -3.72 2.39
CA HIS A 139 5.08 -3.05 2.04
C HIS A 139 5.24 -2.90 0.53
N SER A 140 4.86 -3.93 -0.25
CA SER A 140 4.86 -3.87 -1.72
C SER A 140 3.88 -2.83 -2.31
N ARG A 141 2.95 -2.30 -1.52
CA ARG A 141 2.00 -1.23 -1.88
C ARG A 141 2.33 0.10 -1.22
N GLY A 142 3.52 0.24 -0.65
CA GLY A 142 3.96 1.48 0.01
C GLY A 142 3.28 1.77 1.35
N VAL A 143 2.63 0.77 1.96
CA VAL A 143 1.99 0.90 3.29
C VAL A 143 2.85 0.18 4.33
N SER A 144 3.31 0.93 5.33
CA SER A 144 3.89 0.36 6.55
C SER A 144 2.88 0.41 7.68
N HIS A 145 2.89 -0.59 8.56
CA HIS A 145 2.00 -0.64 9.70
C HIS A 145 2.43 0.36 10.79
N ARG A 146 3.72 0.44 11.13
CA ARG A 146 4.38 1.31 12.13
C ARG A 146 3.94 1.15 13.60
N ASP A 147 2.86 0.44 13.87
CA ASP A 147 2.35 0.14 15.22
C ASP A 147 2.07 -1.37 15.41
N LEU A 148 2.93 -2.25 14.90
CA LEU A 148 2.74 -3.70 15.07
C LEU A 148 2.96 -4.08 16.54
N LYS A 149 1.89 -4.57 17.17
CA LYS A 149 1.85 -4.92 18.60
C LYS A 149 0.77 -5.96 18.87
N PRO A 150 0.77 -6.60 20.05
CA PRO A 150 -0.17 -7.66 20.43
C PRO A 150 -1.64 -7.34 20.16
N GLU A 151 -2.04 -6.11 20.49
CA GLU A 151 -3.41 -5.61 20.39
C GLU A 151 -3.89 -5.56 18.93
N ASN A 152 -2.97 -5.54 17.96
CA ASN A 152 -3.27 -5.49 16.53
C ASN A 152 -3.18 -6.86 15.84
N LEU A 153 -2.92 -7.94 16.59
CA LEU A 153 -2.84 -9.31 16.07
C LEU A 153 -4.02 -10.12 16.60
N LEU A 154 -5.01 -10.33 15.75
CA LEU A 154 -6.24 -11.04 16.06
C LEU A 154 -6.24 -12.43 15.43
N LEU A 155 -7.13 -13.30 15.90
CA LEU A 155 -7.39 -14.61 15.32
C LEU A 155 -8.84 -14.70 14.84
N ASP A 156 -9.04 -15.22 13.64
CA ASP A 156 -10.38 -15.53 13.15
C ASP A 156 -10.95 -16.83 13.76
N ASP A 157 -12.11 -17.26 13.27
CA ASP A 157 -12.80 -18.47 13.72
C ASP A 157 -12.09 -19.78 13.30
N LYS A 158 -11.14 -19.71 12.36
CA LYS A 158 -10.29 -20.83 11.93
C LYS A 158 -8.92 -20.82 12.61
N GLU A 159 -8.72 -19.94 13.58
CA GLU A 159 -7.44 -19.71 14.22
C GLU A 159 -6.33 -19.30 13.25
N ASP A 160 -6.68 -18.52 12.23
CA ASP A 160 -5.74 -17.84 11.34
C ASP A 160 -5.55 -16.37 11.76
N LEU A 161 -4.31 -15.88 11.60
CA LEU A 161 -3.94 -14.53 11.96
C LEU A 161 -4.68 -13.51 11.08
N LYS A 162 -5.21 -12.47 11.72
CA LYS A 162 -5.73 -11.25 11.12
C LYS A 162 -5.03 -10.05 11.74
N VAL A 163 -4.22 -9.35 10.96
CA VAL A 163 -3.59 -8.10 11.40
C VAL A 163 -4.57 -6.96 11.19
N SER A 164 -4.90 -6.23 12.26
CA SER A 164 -5.76 -5.06 12.23
C SER A 164 -4.96 -3.76 12.17
N ASP A 165 -5.63 -2.64 11.92
CA ASP A 165 -5.07 -1.28 12.07
C ASP A 165 -3.92 -0.89 11.13
N PHE A 166 -3.72 -1.61 10.03
CA PHE A 166 -2.91 -1.13 8.90
C PHE A 166 -3.42 0.23 8.37
N GLY A 167 -2.51 1.16 8.07
CA GLY A 167 -2.86 2.44 7.40
C GLY A 167 -3.53 3.51 8.27
N PHE A 168 -3.43 3.42 9.60
CA PHE A 168 -3.82 4.51 10.52
C PHE A 168 -2.66 5.05 11.34
N SER A 169 -1.46 4.56 11.10
CA SER A 169 -0.24 4.97 11.80
C SER A 169 0.42 6.21 11.20
N ALA A 170 -0.18 6.80 10.16
CA ALA A 170 0.04 8.20 9.81
C ALA A 170 -0.18 9.15 10.98
N LEU A 171 -1.08 8.80 11.90
CA LEU A 171 -1.36 9.63 13.05
C LEU A 171 -0.18 9.56 14.02
N PRO A 172 0.55 10.66 14.27
CA PRO A 172 1.48 10.73 15.35
C PRO A 172 0.66 10.57 16.61
N GLU A 173 0.92 9.49 17.33
CA GLU A 173 0.86 9.58 18.78
C GLU A 173 1.66 10.84 19.14
N GLN A 174 0.99 11.82 19.75
CA GLN A 174 1.45 13.19 19.82
C GLN A 174 2.95 13.28 20.10
N LYS A 175 3.65 14.22 19.47
CA LYS A 175 4.93 14.68 19.98
C LYS A 175 4.73 15.06 21.45
N TRP A 176 5.19 14.19 22.36
CA TRP A 176 5.24 14.48 23.79
C TRP A 176 6.23 15.63 23.96
N ASN A 177 5.68 16.82 24.25
CA ASN A 177 6.36 18.12 24.15
C ASN A 177 7.29 18.43 25.34
N ASP A 178 7.62 17.44 26.17
CA ASP A 178 8.43 17.60 27.39
C ASP A 178 9.77 16.85 27.34
N GLY A 179 10.08 16.14 26.26
CA GLY A 179 11.31 15.34 26.17
C GLY A 179 11.37 14.15 27.14
N LEU A 180 10.27 13.87 27.85
CA LEU A 180 10.15 12.80 28.84
C LEU A 180 9.02 11.85 28.40
N LEU A 181 9.36 10.57 28.25
CA LEU A 181 8.40 9.52 27.87
C LEU A 181 7.55 9.14 29.09
N HIS A 182 6.62 10.01 29.50
CA HIS A 182 5.71 9.76 30.61
C HIS A 182 4.52 8.88 30.21
N THR A 183 4.76 7.62 29.87
CA THR A 183 3.67 6.71 29.50
C THR A 183 3.08 6.03 30.74
N ARG A 184 1.91 6.49 31.19
CA ARG A 184 0.89 5.56 31.71
C ARG A 184 0.19 4.98 30.46
N CYS A 185 0.33 3.67 30.26
CA CYS A 185 -0.51 2.81 29.40
C CYS A 185 -0.11 2.54 27.92
N GLY A 186 1.17 2.46 27.57
CA GLY A 186 1.62 1.83 26.31
C GLY A 186 3.02 1.25 26.47
N THR A 187 3.25 0.01 26.03
CA THR A 187 4.56 -0.64 26.20
C THR A 187 5.42 -0.37 24.96
N PRO A 188 6.43 0.52 25.01
CA PRO A 188 7.30 0.83 23.86
C PRO A 188 8.22 -0.34 23.45
N ALA A 189 8.02 -1.54 24.02
CA ALA A 189 8.90 -2.68 23.85
C ALA A 189 8.86 -3.30 22.44
N TYR A 190 7.86 -2.95 21.62
CA TYR A 190 7.76 -3.39 20.22
C TYR A 190 8.39 -2.39 19.25
N VAL A 191 8.71 -1.18 19.71
CA VAL A 191 9.15 -0.07 18.87
C VAL A 191 10.64 -0.20 18.51
N ALA A 192 10.97 0.06 17.25
CA ALA A 192 12.34 0.00 16.76
C ALA A 192 13.24 1.12 17.32
N PRO A 193 14.56 0.90 17.50
CA PRO A 193 15.48 1.89 18.07
C PRO A 193 15.48 3.24 17.32
N GLU A 194 15.36 3.21 16.00
CA GLU A 194 15.32 4.40 15.15
C GLU A 194 14.06 5.25 15.36
N VAL A 195 12.93 4.64 15.69
CA VAL A 195 11.66 5.35 15.98
C VAL A 195 11.80 6.12 17.30
N LEU A 196 12.45 5.53 18.30
CA LEU A 196 12.73 6.17 19.59
C LEU A 196 13.67 7.39 19.47
N ARG A 197 14.55 7.39 18.47
CA ARG A 197 15.52 8.48 18.23
C ARG A 197 14.90 9.71 17.58
N LYS A 198 13.59 9.70 17.26
CA LYS A 198 12.81 10.84 16.74
C LYS A 198 13.40 11.51 15.49
N LYS A 199 14.14 10.75 14.68
CA LYS A 199 14.55 11.13 13.32
C LYS A 199 13.60 10.45 12.32
N GLY A 200 13.45 11.00 11.12
CA GLY A 200 12.70 10.30 10.06
C GLY A 200 13.23 8.86 9.91
N TYR A 201 12.33 7.90 9.73
CA TYR A 201 12.67 6.48 9.68
C TYR A 201 11.91 5.77 8.55
N ASP A 202 12.48 4.66 8.11
CA ASP A 202 11.84 3.75 7.15
C ASP A 202 10.82 2.86 7.88
N GLY A 203 9.54 3.07 7.59
CA GLY A 203 8.45 2.35 8.23
C GLY A 203 8.50 0.84 8.00
N ALA A 204 8.95 0.40 6.82
CA ALA A 204 9.02 -1.02 6.50
C ALA A 204 10.09 -1.72 7.35
N LYS A 205 11.24 -1.08 7.54
CA LYS A 205 12.30 -1.59 8.41
C LYS A 205 11.86 -1.62 9.88
N ALA A 206 11.11 -0.61 10.34
CA ALA A 206 10.56 -0.57 11.69
C ALA A 206 9.53 -1.70 11.95
N ASP A 207 8.69 -2.02 10.96
CA ASP A 207 7.77 -3.17 11.03
C ASP A 207 8.54 -4.49 11.17
N THR A 208 9.65 -4.64 10.44
CA THR A 208 10.49 -5.84 10.52
C THR A 208 11.08 -6.05 11.92
N TRP A 209 11.51 -4.97 12.59
CA TRP A 209 11.93 -5.05 14.00
C TRP A 209 10.77 -5.52 14.88
N SER A 210 9.59 -4.91 14.71
CA SER A 210 8.39 -5.25 15.47
C SER A 210 7.99 -6.72 15.29
N CYS A 211 8.11 -7.25 14.07
CA CYS A 211 7.94 -8.68 13.78
C CYS A 211 8.94 -9.54 14.56
N GLY A 212 10.20 -9.10 14.70
CA GLY A 212 11.20 -9.77 15.55
C GLY A 212 10.80 -9.83 17.02
N VAL A 213 10.27 -8.73 17.57
CA VAL A 213 9.76 -8.69 18.94
C VAL A 213 8.58 -9.65 19.09
N ILE A 214 7.63 -9.62 18.15
CA ILE A 214 6.46 -10.51 18.15
C ILE A 214 6.89 -11.98 18.12
N LEU A 215 7.80 -12.38 17.21
CA LEU A 215 8.30 -13.75 17.14
C LEU A 215 8.96 -14.20 18.45
N PHE A 216 9.75 -13.32 19.06
CA PHE A 216 10.34 -13.60 20.36
C PHE A 216 9.26 -13.86 21.42
N VAL A 217 8.20 -13.03 21.49
CA VAL A 217 7.13 -13.23 22.48
C VAL A 217 6.34 -14.51 22.20
N LEU A 218 6.05 -14.81 20.93
CA LEU A 218 5.37 -16.05 20.55
C LEU A 218 6.13 -17.29 21.03
N LEU A 219 7.47 -17.28 21.02
CA LEU A 219 8.29 -18.43 21.41
C LEU A 219 8.71 -18.46 22.88
N SER A 220 8.77 -17.30 23.55
CA SER A 220 9.24 -17.20 24.95
C SER A 220 8.12 -17.00 25.96
N GLY A 221 6.98 -16.45 25.52
CA GLY A 221 5.91 -15.97 26.40
C GLY A 221 6.23 -14.68 27.14
N HIS A 222 7.32 -13.97 26.82
CA HIS A 222 7.66 -12.69 27.42
C HIS A 222 8.36 -11.75 26.44
N LEU A 223 8.45 -10.46 26.78
CA LEU A 223 9.14 -9.46 25.97
C LEU A 223 10.67 -9.68 25.97
N PRO A 224 11.38 -9.43 24.85
CA PRO A 224 12.84 -9.45 24.81
C PRO A 224 13.43 -8.27 25.61
N PHE A 225 12.82 -7.10 25.50
CA PHE A 225 13.24 -5.87 26.18
C PHE A 225 12.27 -5.53 27.31
N ARG A 226 12.56 -6.01 28.52
CA ARG A 226 11.77 -5.69 29.72
C ARG A 226 12.68 -5.23 30.85
N ASN A 227 12.26 -4.17 31.53
CA ASN A 227 12.84 -3.75 32.81
C ASN A 227 11.79 -2.96 33.60
N GLU A 228 11.86 -3.00 34.93
CA GLU A 228 11.01 -2.18 35.81
C GLU A 228 11.30 -0.68 35.63
N ASN A 229 12.55 -0.34 35.34
CA ASN A 229 12.96 1.02 35.01
C ASN A 229 12.87 1.24 33.50
N ALA A 230 11.98 2.14 33.07
CA ALA A 230 11.76 2.46 31.67
C ALA A 230 13.03 2.91 30.94
N MET A 231 13.91 3.69 31.58
CA MET A 231 15.19 4.11 30.97
C MET A 231 16.12 2.93 30.74
N LYS A 232 16.19 1.97 31.68
CA LYS A 232 16.96 0.74 31.46
C LYS A 232 16.38 -0.11 30.34
N MET A 233 15.06 -0.17 30.21
CA MET A 233 14.40 -0.82 29.08
C MET A 233 14.75 -0.14 27.75
N TYR A 234 14.72 1.19 27.67
CA TYR A 234 15.14 1.93 26.47
C TYR A 234 16.61 1.66 26.11
N VAL A 235 17.50 1.64 27.10
CA VAL A 235 18.92 1.29 26.87
C VAL A 235 19.04 -0.12 26.26
N LYS A 236 18.27 -1.10 26.77
CA LYS A 236 18.23 -2.45 26.19
C LYS A 236 17.75 -2.44 24.74
N ILE A 237 16.69 -1.70 24.42
CA ILE A 237 16.19 -1.57 23.04
C ILE A 237 17.27 -0.95 22.14
N LEU A 238 17.86 0.17 22.55
CA LEU A 238 18.86 0.90 21.77
C LEU A 238 20.16 0.11 21.53
N LYS A 239 20.44 -0.88 22.38
CA LYS A 239 21.58 -1.81 22.26
C LYS A 239 21.22 -3.18 21.71
N ALA A 240 19.93 -3.46 21.47
CA ALA A 240 19.41 -4.80 21.21
C ALA A 240 19.90 -5.86 22.24
N GLU A 241 19.85 -5.52 23.53
CA GLU A 241 20.29 -6.39 24.63
C GLU A 241 19.11 -7.21 25.18
N TYR A 242 19.11 -8.51 24.91
CA TYR A 242 18.11 -9.48 25.37
C TYR A 242 18.73 -10.87 25.50
N GLU A 243 18.06 -11.75 26.25
CA GLU A 243 18.50 -13.13 26.47
C GLU A 243 17.46 -14.11 25.94
N PHE A 244 17.93 -15.18 25.33
CA PHE A 244 17.02 -16.24 24.86
C PHE A 244 16.80 -17.29 25.94
N PRO A 245 15.54 -17.71 26.16
CA PRO A 245 15.26 -18.92 26.89
C PRO A 245 15.94 -20.17 26.29
N PRO A 246 16.25 -21.18 27.13
CA PRO A 246 16.94 -22.39 26.68
C PRO A 246 16.12 -23.23 25.70
N TRP A 247 14.79 -23.17 25.76
CA TRP A 247 13.89 -23.98 24.92
C TRP A 247 13.70 -23.44 23.49
N ILE A 248 14.13 -22.22 23.18
CA ILE A 248 14.04 -21.70 21.81
C ILE A 248 15.09 -22.38 20.93
N SER A 249 14.68 -22.91 19.77
CA SER A 249 15.57 -23.59 18.84
C SER A 249 16.68 -22.68 18.31
N ARG A 250 17.81 -23.29 17.90
CA ARG A 250 18.94 -22.56 17.33
C ARG A 250 18.57 -21.78 16.07
N ASP A 251 17.71 -22.36 15.23
CA ASP A 251 17.28 -21.73 13.98
C ASP A 251 16.36 -20.53 14.24
N ALA A 252 15.43 -20.63 15.21
CA ALA A 252 14.62 -19.49 15.64
C ALA A 252 15.48 -18.37 16.25
N LYS A 253 16.46 -18.72 17.11
CA LYS A 253 17.42 -17.75 17.67
C LYS A 253 18.14 -16.97 16.57
N ARG A 254 18.65 -17.67 15.55
CA ARG A 254 19.33 -17.05 14.40
C ARG A 254 18.42 -16.08 13.65
N LEU A 255 17.18 -16.47 13.36
CA LEU A 255 16.22 -15.58 12.69
C LEU A 255 15.90 -14.34 13.54
N ILE A 256 15.61 -14.51 14.83
CA ILE A 256 15.35 -13.38 15.74
C ILE A 256 16.55 -12.44 15.84
N SER A 257 17.78 -12.97 15.93
CA SER A 257 18.98 -12.14 15.95
C SER A 257 19.19 -11.31 14.69
N ASN A 258 18.74 -11.81 13.54
CA ASN A 258 18.79 -11.06 12.28
C ASN A 258 17.64 -10.03 12.15
N LEU A 259 16.51 -10.24 12.83
CA LEU A 259 15.38 -9.30 12.93
C LEU A 259 15.67 -8.15 13.91
N LEU A 260 16.25 -8.46 15.08
CA LEU A 260 16.52 -7.51 16.15
C LEU A 260 17.90 -6.84 16.01
N VAL A 261 18.19 -6.34 14.82
CA VAL A 261 19.42 -5.58 14.52
C VAL A 261 19.14 -4.07 14.66
N VAL A 262 19.96 -3.38 15.44
CA VAL A 262 19.80 -1.94 15.75
C VAL A 262 19.96 -1.06 14.51
N ASP A 263 20.91 -1.42 13.64
CA ASP A 263 21.14 -0.73 12.38
C ASP A 263 20.11 -1.20 11.34
N PRO A 264 19.15 -0.34 10.92
CA PRO A 264 18.07 -0.76 10.03
C PRO A 264 18.59 -1.24 8.68
N GLU A 265 19.72 -0.72 8.18
CA GLU A 265 20.27 -1.13 6.88
C GLU A 265 20.94 -2.51 6.90
N LYS A 266 21.25 -3.04 8.09
CA LYS A 266 21.79 -4.40 8.28
C LYS A 266 20.73 -5.39 8.74
N ARG A 267 19.52 -4.91 9.00
CA ARG A 267 18.40 -5.74 9.45
C ARG A 267 17.93 -6.60 8.28
N ILE A 268 17.64 -7.86 8.57
CA ILE A 268 17.14 -8.81 7.56
C ILE A 268 15.92 -8.25 6.83
N THR A 269 15.85 -8.46 5.53
CA THR A 269 14.74 -8.03 4.69
C THR A 269 13.64 -9.09 4.61
N ILE A 270 12.43 -8.70 4.22
CA ILE A 270 11.30 -9.64 4.05
C ILE A 270 11.61 -10.78 3.08
N PRO A 271 12.25 -10.56 1.90
CA PRO A 271 12.68 -11.65 1.03
C PRO A 271 13.65 -12.62 1.71
N GLU A 272 14.61 -12.13 2.49
CA GLU A 272 15.56 -12.97 3.23
C GLU A 272 14.90 -13.75 4.37
N ILE A 273 13.91 -13.15 5.06
CA ILE A 273 13.07 -13.85 6.05
C ILE A 273 12.34 -15.00 5.37
N LYS A 274 11.70 -14.74 4.21
CA LYS A 274 11.00 -15.77 3.45
C LYS A 274 11.94 -16.88 2.99
N ALA A 275 13.19 -16.59 2.63
CA ALA A 275 14.17 -17.61 2.26
C ALA A 275 14.76 -18.39 3.45
N ASN A 276 14.50 -17.99 4.69
CA ASN A 276 15.08 -18.60 5.88
C ASN A 276 14.58 -20.03 6.11
N SER A 277 15.48 -20.94 6.50
CA SER A 277 15.15 -22.35 6.76
C SER A 277 14.11 -22.55 7.86
N TRP A 278 14.17 -21.73 8.93
CA TRP A 278 13.17 -21.78 9.99
C TRP A 278 11.81 -21.36 9.46
N PHE A 279 11.76 -20.33 8.61
CA PHE A 279 10.53 -19.83 8.03
C PHE A 279 9.91 -20.83 7.06
N GLN A 280 10.71 -21.47 6.21
CA GLN A 280 10.24 -22.39 5.17
C GLN A 280 9.69 -23.73 5.70
N LYS A 281 10.02 -24.10 6.95
CA LYS A 281 9.57 -25.37 7.53
C LYS A 281 8.04 -25.43 7.61
N GLY A 282 7.44 -26.45 7.00
CA GLY A 282 5.99 -26.69 7.07
C GLY A 282 5.14 -25.79 6.17
N LEU A 283 5.73 -24.89 5.36
CA LEU A 283 5.02 -24.35 4.21
C LEU A 283 4.81 -25.50 3.23
N ALA A 284 3.55 -25.86 2.97
CA ALA A 284 3.23 -26.79 1.89
C ALA A 284 3.88 -26.25 0.62
N GLN A 285 4.80 -27.02 0.03
CA GLN A 285 5.30 -26.73 -1.30
C GLN A 285 4.09 -26.81 -2.23
N SER A 286 3.54 -25.68 -2.64
CA SER A 286 2.81 -25.63 -3.91
C SER A 286 3.83 -25.97 -4.99
N THR A 287 4.01 -27.26 -5.25
CA THR A 287 4.61 -27.78 -6.46
C THR A 287 3.69 -27.41 -7.60
N VAL A 288 3.85 -26.19 -8.13
CA VAL A 288 3.55 -25.98 -9.54
C VAL A 288 4.77 -26.53 -10.26
N SER A 289 4.67 -27.78 -10.70
CA SER A 289 5.65 -28.41 -11.57
C SER A 289 5.72 -27.63 -12.88
N PRO A 290 6.90 -27.30 -13.44
CA PRO A 290 7.04 -26.53 -14.67
C PRO A 290 6.62 -27.25 -15.97
N ASN A 291 5.80 -28.30 -15.92
CA ASN A 291 5.65 -29.26 -17.03
C ASN A 291 4.28 -29.28 -17.74
N ASP A 292 3.35 -28.36 -17.45
CA ASP A 292 2.04 -28.34 -18.14
C ASP A 292 1.94 -27.26 -19.26
N LEU A 293 3.05 -26.94 -19.91
CA LEU A 293 3.09 -26.03 -21.08
C LEU A 293 3.75 -26.72 -22.28
N GLU A 294 3.17 -27.82 -22.74
CA GLU A 294 3.39 -28.32 -24.10
C GLU A 294 2.24 -29.26 -24.43
N ASP A 295 1.19 -28.74 -25.08
CA ASP A 295 0.56 -29.45 -26.20
C ASP A 295 -0.53 -28.63 -26.89
N THR A 296 -0.54 -28.74 -28.22
CA THR A 296 -1.56 -28.36 -29.21
C THR A 296 -1.64 -26.91 -29.72
N GLU A 297 -0.67 -26.54 -30.56
CA GLU A 297 -1.00 -25.89 -31.84
C GLU A 297 -1.54 -26.94 -32.82
N ASN A 298 -2.79 -26.78 -33.29
CA ASN A 298 -3.25 -27.00 -34.68
C ASN A 298 -4.77 -27.14 -34.74
N GLY A 299 -5.43 -26.27 -35.52
CA GLY A 299 -6.80 -26.54 -36.00
C GLY A 299 -7.69 -25.31 -36.15
N VAL A 300 -7.63 -24.66 -37.31
CA VAL A 300 -8.61 -23.67 -37.78
C VAL A 300 -9.84 -24.38 -38.34
N ARG A 301 -11.08 -24.00 -37.95
CA ARG A 301 -12.21 -23.61 -38.83
C ARG A 301 -13.62 -23.66 -38.18
N SER A 302 -14.33 -22.53 -38.37
CA SER A 302 -15.77 -22.27 -38.68
C SER A 302 -16.94 -22.65 -37.72
N GLU A 303 -17.57 -21.58 -37.20
CA GLU A 303 -19.01 -21.17 -37.23
C GLU A 303 -20.12 -22.24 -37.15
N ASP A 304 -20.99 -22.19 -36.12
CA ASP A 304 -22.33 -21.56 -36.18
C ASP A 304 -23.08 -21.54 -34.80
N GLN A 305 -24.12 -20.70 -34.74
CA GLN A 305 -24.89 -20.12 -33.62
C GLN A 305 -25.81 -21.13 -32.86
N GLU A 306 -26.28 -20.96 -31.61
CA GLU A 306 -27.29 -20.02 -31.07
C GLU A 306 -27.26 -20.03 -29.50
N GLU A 307 -27.09 -18.89 -28.81
CA GLU A 307 -28.08 -18.05 -28.05
C GLU A 307 -27.95 -18.08 -26.51
N PHE A 308 -28.23 -16.92 -25.89
CA PHE A 308 -27.70 -16.27 -24.66
C PHE A 308 -28.73 -16.24 -23.47
N PRO A 309 -28.55 -15.57 -22.28
CA PRO A 309 -27.49 -14.63 -21.85
C PRO A 309 -26.94 -14.72 -20.40
N GLY A 310 -25.73 -14.16 -20.17
CA GLY A 310 -25.38 -13.55 -18.87
C GLY A 310 -23.88 -13.44 -18.50
N LYS A 311 -23.22 -12.33 -18.88
CA LYS A 311 -21.92 -11.77 -18.41
C LYS A 311 -20.62 -12.28 -19.04
N THR A 312 -20.22 -11.62 -20.13
CA THR A 312 -18.81 -11.39 -20.52
C THR A 312 -18.67 -9.98 -21.10
N GLY A 313 -17.74 -9.17 -20.58
CA GLY A 313 -17.21 -7.97 -21.25
C GLY A 313 -15.68 -8.02 -21.08
N SER A 314 -14.95 -8.40 -22.13
CA SER A 314 -14.32 -7.57 -23.17
C SER A 314 -12.82 -7.35 -22.89
N LYS A 315 -11.97 -7.93 -23.75
CA LYS A 315 -10.50 -7.80 -23.80
C LYS A 315 -10.02 -6.75 -24.83
N HIS A 316 -10.89 -5.83 -25.26
CA HIS A 316 -10.65 -4.96 -26.44
C HIS A 316 -10.59 -3.46 -26.15
N SER A 317 -10.58 -3.01 -24.90
CA SER A 317 -10.45 -1.60 -24.53
C SER A 317 -9.13 -1.35 -23.80
N PRO A 318 -8.46 -0.19 -24.03
CA PRO A 318 -7.30 0.19 -23.24
C PRO A 318 -7.62 0.23 -21.74
N PRO A 319 -6.64 -0.02 -20.86
CA PRO A 319 -6.83 0.12 -19.42
C PRO A 319 -7.28 1.54 -19.07
N PHE A 320 -8.26 1.68 -18.16
CA PHE A 320 -8.86 2.96 -17.83
C PHE A 320 -7.93 3.80 -16.92
N TYR A 321 -7.62 5.04 -17.33
CA TYR A 321 -6.81 5.99 -16.57
C TYR A 321 -7.71 6.82 -15.66
N ASN A 322 -7.53 6.74 -14.34
CA ASN A 322 -8.45 7.40 -13.41
C ASN A 322 -8.23 8.93 -13.42
N ALA A 323 -9.31 9.70 -13.27
CA ALA A 323 -9.29 11.16 -13.14
C ALA A 323 -8.34 11.66 -12.04
N PHE A 324 -8.13 10.88 -10.97
CA PHE A 324 -7.16 11.22 -9.92
C PHE A 324 -5.70 11.06 -10.39
N GLU A 325 -5.39 10.02 -11.15
CA GLU A 325 -4.07 9.82 -11.75
C GLU A 325 -3.77 10.95 -12.74
N LEU A 326 -4.75 11.36 -13.54
CA LEU A 326 -4.65 12.49 -14.46
C LEU A 326 -4.34 13.82 -13.75
N ILE A 327 -5.06 14.15 -12.68
CA ILE A 327 -4.86 15.42 -11.95
C ILE A 327 -3.47 15.46 -11.31
N SER A 328 -3.02 14.34 -10.77
CA SER A 328 -1.69 14.22 -10.17
C SER A 328 -0.55 14.23 -11.19
N SER A 329 -0.81 13.79 -12.43
CA SER A 329 0.21 13.69 -13.48
C SER A 329 0.26 14.91 -14.40
N MET A 330 -0.85 15.58 -14.71
CA MET A 330 -0.91 16.64 -15.73
C MET A 330 -0.86 18.07 -15.17
N SER A 331 -1.07 18.27 -13.87
CA SER A 331 -1.12 19.60 -13.25
C SER A 331 0.21 19.99 -12.61
N SER A 332 0.90 20.98 -13.18
CA SER A 332 2.14 21.55 -12.63
C SER A 332 1.93 22.40 -11.36
N GLY A 333 0.68 22.76 -11.03
CA GLY A 333 0.33 23.40 -9.74
C GLY A 333 0.22 22.43 -8.56
N PHE A 334 0.31 21.12 -8.82
CA PHE A 334 0.31 20.02 -7.85
C PHE A 334 1.53 19.12 -8.06
N ASP A 335 2.70 19.72 -8.33
CA ASP A 335 3.94 18.96 -8.50
C ASP A 335 4.42 18.37 -7.17
N LEU A 336 4.06 17.10 -6.94
CA LEU A 336 4.48 16.29 -5.79
C LEU A 336 5.80 15.55 -6.05
N SER A 337 6.57 15.90 -7.10
CA SER A 337 7.87 15.28 -7.39
C SER A 337 8.92 15.50 -6.30
N SER A 338 8.69 16.44 -5.37
CA SER A 338 9.51 16.65 -4.17
C SER A 338 9.20 15.69 -3.02
N LEU A 339 8.08 14.96 -3.07
CA LEU A 339 7.63 14.03 -2.04
C LEU A 339 7.96 12.56 -2.34
N PHE A 340 8.54 12.27 -3.52
CA PHE A 340 8.99 10.95 -3.92
C PHE A 340 10.41 11.04 -4.48
N GLU A 341 11.33 10.20 -3.99
CA GLU A 341 12.74 10.14 -4.45
C GLU A 341 12.92 9.60 -5.89
N THR A 342 11.90 9.72 -6.73
CA THR A 342 12.02 9.60 -8.19
C THR A 342 11.42 10.85 -8.81
N LYS A 343 12.26 11.81 -9.21
CA LYS A 343 11.86 12.93 -10.06
C LYS A 343 11.18 12.38 -11.33
N ARG A 344 9.85 12.31 -11.38
CA ARG A 344 9.08 12.14 -12.64
C ARG A 344 9.17 13.49 -13.38
N ARG A 345 9.62 13.45 -14.64
CA ARG A 345 10.10 14.64 -15.37
C ARG A 345 9.09 15.10 -16.42
N ARG A 346 9.02 16.42 -16.62
CA ARG A 346 8.23 17.12 -17.66
C ARG A 346 8.42 16.44 -19.03
N GLY A 347 7.34 16.33 -19.80
CA GLY A 347 7.37 15.75 -21.16
C GLY A 347 7.30 14.22 -21.25
N SER A 348 7.09 13.50 -20.14
CA SER A 348 6.99 12.03 -20.15
C SER A 348 5.57 11.49 -20.37
N MET A 349 4.57 12.38 -20.49
CA MET A 349 3.17 11.98 -20.70
C MET A 349 2.42 13.01 -21.56
N PHE A 350 1.46 12.54 -22.37
CA PHE A 350 0.56 13.40 -23.16
C PHE A 350 -0.85 12.83 -23.26
N THR A 351 -1.81 13.68 -23.63
CA THR A 351 -3.18 13.28 -23.96
C THR A 351 -3.42 13.30 -25.46
N SER A 352 -4.31 12.44 -25.96
CA SER A 352 -4.66 12.33 -27.39
C SER A 352 -6.15 12.07 -27.55
N LYS A 353 -6.77 12.61 -28.61
CA LYS A 353 -8.15 12.30 -29.00
C LYS A 353 -8.24 11.21 -30.07
N CYS A 354 -7.11 10.65 -30.48
CA CYS A 354 -7.07 9.58 -31.47
C CYS A 354 -7.40 8.22 -30.83
N PRO A 355 -7.96 7.26 -31.59
CA PRO A 355 -8.12 5.89 -31.11
C PRO A 355 -6.77 5.27 -30.72
N ALA A 356 -6.76 4.43 -29.67
CA ALA A 356 -5.54 3.81 -29.15
C ALA A 356 -4.75 3.02 -30.21
N SER A 357 -5.43 2.36 -31.15
CA SER A 357 -4.82 1.65 -32.28
C SER A 357 -4.01 2.59 -33.20
N MET A 358 -4.55 3.78 -33.48
CA MET A 358 -3.87 4.81 -34.26
C MET A 358 -2.66 5.37 -33.50
N ILE A 359 -2.80 5.63 -32.20
CA ILE A 359 -1.70 6.09 -31.33
C ILE A 359 -0.54 5.07 -31.36
N ILE A 360 -0.84 3.79 -31.13
CA ILE A 360 0.17 2.71 -31.13
C ILE A 360 0.84 2.57 -32.51
N SER A 361 0.09 2.64 -33.60
CA SER A 361 0.65 2.58 -34.96
C SER A 361 1.59 3.77 -35.25
N THR A 362 1.22 4.96 -34.77
CA THR A 362 2.01 6.19 -34.94
C THR A 362 3.30 6.11 -34.12
N LEU A 363 3.22 5.65 -32.87
CA LEU A 363 4.40 5.40 -32.02
C LEU A 363 5.37 4.41 -32.67
N LYS A 364 4.85 3.32 -33.27
CA LYS A 364 5.67 2.34 -34.01
C LYS A 364 6.32 2.96 -35.26
N SER A 365 5.60 3.83 -35.98
CA SER A 365 6.12 4.52 -37.16
C SER A 365 7.22 5.53 -36.81
N VAL A 366 7.00 6.34 -35.76
CA VAL A 366 7.99 7.30 -35.25
C VAL A 366 9.23 6.57 -34.74
N ALA A 367 9.07 5.48 -34.01
CA ALA A 367 10.20 4.65 -33.56
C ALA A 367 11.07 4.17 -34.73
N LYS A 368 10.46 3.71 -35.83
CA LYS A 368 11.20 3.30 -37.04
C LYS A 368 11.95 4.47 -37.69
N LYS A 369 11.31 5.64 -37.79
CA LYS A 369 11.93 6.87 -38.33
C LYS A 369 13.13 7.33 -37.50
N LEU A 370 13.04 7.19 -36.18
CA LEU A 370 14.11 7.50 -35.22
C LEU A 370 15.13 6.36 -35.05
N ASN A 371 15.09 5.33 -35.90
CA ASN A 371 15.99 4.18 -35.89
C ASN A 371 15.94 3.28 -34.63
N PHE A 372 14.83 3.30 -33.88
CA PHE A 372 14.57 2.37 -32.78
C PHE A 372 13.98 1.05 -33.29
N ARG A 373 14.34 -0.06 -32.63
CA ARG A 373 13.68 -1.36 -32.82
C ARG A 373 12.44 -1.41 -31.94
N VAL A 374 11.31 -1.79 -32.52
CA VAL A 374 10.08 -2.07 -31.76
C VAL A 374 10.09 -3.54 -31.33
N ALA A 375 9.94 -3.81 -30.04
CA ALA A 375 9.73 -5.16 -29.51
C ALA A 375 8.24 -5.47 -29.35
N VAL A 376 7.89 -6.76 -29.45
CA VAL A 376 6.54 -7.25 -29.15
C VAL A 376 6.28 -7.04 -27.66
N SER A 377 5.07 -6.59 -27.33
CA SER A 377 4.61 -6.33 -25.98
C SER A 377 3.48 -7.30 -25.63
N ASP A 378 3.29 -7.56 -24.34
CA ASP A 378 2.27 -8.48 -23.82
C ASP A 378 0.83 -7.99 -24.03
N THR A 379 0.67 -6.70 -24.39
CA THR A 379 -0.63 -6.06 -24.66
C THR A 379 -0.59 -5.24 -25.94
N GLU A 380 -1.74 -5.10 -26.61
CA GLU A 380 -1.87 -4.30 -27.84
C GLU A 380 -1.79 -2.78 -27.61
N PHE A 381 -1.95 -2.34 -26.35
CA PHE A 381 -1.93 -0.92 -25.93
C PHE A 381 -0.58 -0.49 -25.35
N LYS A 382 0.47 -1.30 -25.52
CA LYS A 382 1.80 -1.03 -25.01
C LYS A 382 2.85 -1.34 -26.07
N VAL A 383 3.88 -0.51 -26.16
CA VAL A 383 4.97 -0.70 -27.11
C VAL A 383 6.30 -0.41 -26.45
N LYS A 384 7.28 -1.30 -26.68
CA LYS A 384 8.65 -1.15 -26.18
C LYS A 384 9.58 -0.76 -27.32
N LEU A 385 10.25 0.37 -27.15
CA LEU A 385 11.18 0.98 -28.08
C LEU A 385 12.60 0.72 -27.58
N LEU A 386 13.43 0.09 -28.41
CA LEU A 386 14.80 -0.28 -28.09
C LEU A 386 15.76 0.50 -29.00
N GLY A 387 16.59 1.35 -28.41
CA GLY A 387 17.64 2.08 -29.09
C GLY A 387 18.69 1.12 -29.64
N LYS A 388 19.19 1.40 -30.84
CA LYS A 388 20.23 0.58 -31.48
C LYS A 388 21.64 0.99 -31.05
N GLU A 389 21.82 2.28 -30.78
CA GLU A 389 23.08 2.89 -30.38
C GLU A 389 23.35 2.69 -28.89
N GLU A 390 24.62 2.50 -28.56
CA GLU A 390 25.07 2.29 -27.18
C GLU A 390 25.40 3.64 -26.55
N GLY A 391 24.57 4.02 -25.57
CA GLY A 391 24.75 5.23 -24.80
C GLY A 391 25.68 5.03 -23.60
N ARG A 392 25.87 6.09 -22.81
CA ARG A 392 26.81 6.08 -21.65
C ARG A 392 26.45 5.06 -20.57
N LYS A 393 25.18 4.65 -20.50
CA LYS A 393 24.66 3.66 -19.55
C LYS A 393 24.00 2.47 -20.27
N GLY A 394 24.56 2.10 -21.41
CA GLY A 394 24.00 1.07 -22.30
C GLY A 394 22.87 1.62 -23.16
N LYS A 395 22.25 0.73 -23.94
CA LYS A 395 21.22 1.09 -24.92
C LYS A 395 19.95 1.63 -24.23
N LEU A 396 19.43 2.74 -24.76
CA LEU A 396 18.18 3.34 -24.29
C LEU A 396 17.00 2.41 -24.61
N ALA A 397 16.19 2.07 -23.60
CA ALA A 397 14.92 1.39 -23.79
C ALA A 397 13.79 2.18 -23.16
N VAL A 398 12.72 2.43 -23.92
CA VAL A 398 11.56 3.21 -23.51
C VAL A 398 10.30 2.40 -23.76
N THR A 399 9.37 2.45 -22.82
CA THR A 399 8.04 1.85 -22.97
C THR A 399 7.02 2.96 -23.11
N ALA A 400 6.15 2.87 -24.11
CA ALA A 400 4.98 3.72 -24.26
C ALA A 400 3.72 2.89 -24.01
N GLU A 401 2.86 3.35 -23.10
CA GLU A 401 1.61 2.67 -22.74
C GLU A 401 0.43 3.62 -22.88
N VAL A 402 -0.65 3.13 -23.48
CA VAL A 402 -1.86 3.90 -23.80
C VAL A 402 -2.98 3.48 -22.88
N PHE A 403 -3.60 4.47 -22.23
CA PHE A 403 -4.70 4.31 -21.32
C PHE A 403 -5.92 5.10 -21.81
N GLU A 404 -7.12 4.59 -21.57
CA GLU A 404 -8.37 5.28 -21.92
C GLU A 404 -8.83 6.12 -20.74
N LEU A 405 -9.01 7.42 -20.94
CA LEU A 405 -9.42 8.35 -19.88
C LEU A 405 -10.92 8.65 -19.93
N ALA A 406 -11.49 8.73 -21.13
CA ALA A 406 -12.90 8.88 -21.41
C ALA A 406 -13.18 8.42 -22.85
N THR A 407 -14.46 8.27 -23.21
CA THR A 407 -14.85 8.01 -24.60
C THR A 407 -14.23 9.09 -25.50
N GLU A 408 -13.37 8.68 -26.43
CA GLU A 408 -12.60 9.56 -27.35
C GLU A 408 -11.41 10.34 -26.75
N LEU A 409 -10.94 10.00 -25.54
CA LEU A 409 -9.77 10.63 -24.92
C LEU A 409 -8.83 9.60 -24.28
N ALA A 410 -7.58 9.57 -24.72
CA ALA A 410 -6.53 8.67 -24.25
C ALA A 410 -5.36 9.42 -23.60
N VAL A 411 -4.68 8.76 -22.67
CA VAL A 411 -3.44 9.21 -22.03
C VAL A 411 -2.32 8.27 -22.44
N VAL A 412 -1.16 8.83 -22.78
CA VAL A 412 0.02 8.05 -23.18
C VAL A 412 1.16 8.37 -22.23
N GLU A 413 1.68 7.34 -21.56
CA GLU A 413 2.83 7.44 -20.66
C GLU A 413 4.09 6.86 -21.32
N LEU A 414 5.18 7.62 -21.29
CA LEU A 414 6.52 7.20 -21.67
C LEU A 414 7.33 6.91 -20.40
N SER A 415 7.90 5.72 -20.33
CA SER A 415 8.67 5.23 -19.19
C SER A 415 10.02 4.67 -19.62
N LYS A 416 11.11 5.16 -19.02
CA LYS A 416 12.46 4.65 -19.26
C LYS A 416 12.68 3.30 -18.58
N CYS A 417 13.02 2.26 -19.34
CA CYS A 417 13.35 0.93 -18.82
C CYS A 417 14.86 0.76 -18.58
N SER A 418 15.71 1.28 -19.46
CA SER A 418 17.18 1.20 -19.35
C SER A 418 17.85 2.33 -20.14
N GLY A 419 19.16 2.53 -19.95
CA GLY A 419 19.94 3.58 -20.62
C GLY A 419 20.02 4.90 -19.85
N ASP A 420 20.70 5.88 -20.43
CA ASP A 420 21.00 7.14 -19.75
C ASP A 420 19.76 8.04 -19.62
N THR A 421 19.65 8.73 -18.49
CA THR A 421 18.48 9.58 -18.22
C THR A 421 18.50 10.86 -19.06
N PHE A 422 19.68 11.37 -19.42
CA PHE A 422 19.78 12.54 -20.30
C PHE A 422 19.37 12.18 -21.73
N GLU A 423 19.83 11.03 -22.23
CA GLU A 423 19.42 10.48 -23.53
C GLU A 423 17.90 10.26 -23.59
N TYR A 424 17.30 9.75 -22.51
CA TYR A 424 15.84 9.63 -22.40
C TYR A 424 15.10 10.97 -22.49
N THR A 425 15.55 11.99 -21.76
CA THR A 425 14.90 13.31 -21.79
C THR A 425 15.03 13.96 -23.16
N LYS A 426 16.21 13.86 -23.79
CA LYS A 426 16.44 14.33 -25.16
C LYS A 426 15.49 13.63 -26.14
N PHE A 427 15.38 12.31 -26.05
CA PHE A 427 14.48 11.52 -26.88
C PHE A 427 13.01 11.96 -26.74
N CYS A 428 12.52 12.19 -25.52
CA CYS A 428 11.13 12.62 -25.33
C CYS A 428 10.87 14.05 -25.87
N GLU A 429 11.76 15.00 -25.60
CA GLU A 429 11.53 16.42 -25.91
C GLU A 429 11.92 16.81 -27.35
N GLU A 430 13.04 16.30 -27.87
CA GLU A 430 13.59 16.72 -29.17
C GLU A 430 13.13 15.81 -30.32
N ASP A 431 12.92 14.52 -30.06
CA ASP A 431 12.62 13.55 -31.12
C ASP A 431 11.13 13.16 -31.15
N VAL A 432 10.58 12.70 -30.01
CA VAL A 432 9.22 12.17 -29.93
C VAL A 432 8.17 13.28 -29.96
N ARG A 433 8.39 14.36 -29.19
CA ARG A 433 7.43 15.46 -29.05
C ARG A 433 7.10 16.16 -30.38
N PRO A 434 8.08 16.52 -31.24
CA PRO A 434 7.78 17.08 -32.57
C PRO A 434 7.17 16.06 -33.53
N ALA A 435 7.56 14.79 -33.43
CA ALA A 435 7.11 13.73 -34.34
C ALA A 435 5.68 13.25 -34.08
N LEU A 436 5.14 13.48 -32.87
CA LEU A 436 3.77 13.13 -32.48
C LEU A 436 2.80 14.32 -32.48
N LYS A 437 3.23 15.50 -32.95
CA LYS A 437 2.42 16.73 -32.91
C LYS A 437 0.99 16.58 -33.49
N ASP A 438 0.81 15.70 -34.46
CA ASP A 438 -0.46 15.52 -35.17
C ASP A 438 -1.46 14.64 -34.39
N ILE A 439 -1.00 13.92 -33.36
CA ILE A 439 -1.86 13.08 -32.50
C ILE A 439 -1.94 13.59 -31.07
N VAL A 440 -1.09 14.53 -30.66
CA VAL A 440 -1.05 15.06 -29.29
C VAL A 440 -2.05 16.19 -29.14
N TRP A 441 -2.93 16.06 -28.15
CA TRP A 441 -3.84 17.12 -27.73
C TRP A 441 -3.16 18.06 -26.71
N SER A 442 -2.47 17.52 -25.70
CA SER A 442 -1.68 18.32 -24.74
C SER A 442 -0.55 17.51 -24.11
N TRP A 443 0.62 18.12 -23.91
CA TRP A 443 1.70 17.54 -23.10
C TRP A 443 1.57 17.90 -21.62
N GLN A 444 2.11 17.04 -20.77
CA GLN A 444 2.25 17.28 -19.34
C GLN A 444 3.00 18.61 -19.06
N GLY A 445 2.30 19.58 -18.46
CA GLY A 445 2.87 20.85 -18.00
C GLY A 445 2.90 22.00 -19.01
N ASP A 446 2.16 21.93 -20.12
CA ASP A 446 2.06 23.01 -21.12
C ASP A 446 1.06 24.13 -20.76
N ASN A 447 0.18 23.92 -19.76
CA ASN A 447 -0.92 24.84 -19.45
C ASN A 447 -0.59 26.01 -18.49
N ILE A 448 0.69 26.33 -18.23
CA ILE A 448 1.06 27.43 -17.30
C ILE A 448 1.43 28.75 -18.00
N ASP A 449 1.88 28.74 -19.24
CA ASP A 449 2.47 29.97 -19.82
C ASP A 449 1.44 30.96 -20.43
N ALA A 450 0.13 30.68 -20.33
CA ALA A 450 -0.91 31.52 -20.95
C ALA A 450 -1.56 32.57 -20.03
N HIS A 451 -1.29 32.58 -18.71
CA HIS A 451 -2.01 33.46 -17.76
C HIS A 451 -1.19 34.50 -17.01
N GLU A 452 0.14 34.63 -17.25
CA GLU A 452 0.97 35.70 -16.67
C GLU A 452 1.31 36.85 -17.65
N GLY A 453 0.52 37.01 -18.71
CA GLY A 453 0.81 37.95 -19.81
C GLY A 453 -0.12 39.15 -19.97
N GLN A 454 -1.00 39.48 -19.01
CA GLN A 454 -1.81 40.72 -19.07
C GLN A 454 -2.06 41.33 -17.68
N VAL A 455 -1.00 41.86 -17.06
CA VAL A 455 -1.17 43.06 -16.22
C VAL A 455 -0.76 44.22 -17.10
N GLY A 456 -1.75 44.75 -17.81
CA GLY A 456 -1.63 45.95 -18.62
C GLY A 456 -1.31 47.16 -17.75
N THR A 457 -0.29 47.87 -18.18
CA THR A 457 0.00 49.27 -17.89
C THR A 457 -1.20 50.19 -18.12
N SER A 458 -1.25 51.26 -17.31
CA SER A 458 -1.94 52.55 -17.52
C SER A 458 -3.43 52.59 -17.14
N ASN A 459 -3.93 53.54 -16.35
CA ASN A 459 -3.52 54.93 -16.11
C ASN A 459 -3.32 55.32 -14.64
#